data_AF-F4WFH3-F1
#
_entry.id   AF-F4WFH3-F1
#
_cell.length_a   1.000
_cell.length_b   1.000
_cell.length_c   1.000
_cell.angle_alpha   90.00
_cell.angle_beta   90.00
_cell.angle_gamma   90.00
#
_symmetry.space_group_name_H-M   'P 1'
#
loop_
_entity.id
_entity.type
_entity.pdbx_description
1 polymer ?
#
loop_
_entity_poly.entity_id
_entity_poly.type
_entity_poly.pdbx_seq_one_letter_code
_entity_poly.pdbx_strand_id
1 'polypeptide(L)' 'SNNRHMREVLIFFFHSKKTAAEAHRELQKVYGDAALSETTCRDWFRRFKDGDFDVDDRPREGRPKTFEDAELEALLD' A
#
# COMPACT_ATOMS: atom_id res chain seq x y z
N SER A 1 5.98 0.43 -6.68
CA SER A 1 5.75 1.86 -6.43
C SER A 1 6.57 2.29 -5.22
N ASN A 2 6.87 3.59 -5.05
CA ASN A 2 7.63 4.10 -3.89
C ASN A 2 7.00 3.68 -2.53
N ASN A 3 5.69 3.43 -2.54
CA ASN A 3 4.94 2.93 -1.38
C ASN A 3 5.32 1.51 -0.95
N ARG A 4 5.73 0.61 -1.86
CA ARG A 4 6.12 -0.76 -1.50
C ARG A 4 7.35 -0.79 -0.62
N HIS A 5 8.40 -0.08 -1.05
CA HIS A 5 9.64 0.08 -0.27
C HIS A 5 9.36 0.62 1.14
N MET A 6 8.54 1.65 1.25
CA MET A 6 8.20 2.22 2.56
C MET A 6 7.44 1.23 3.45
N ARG A 7 6.57 0.37 2.89
CA ARG A 7 5.87 -0.68 3.65
C ARG A 7 6.85 -1.74 4.18
N GLU A 8 7.85 -2.11 3.40
CA GLU A 8 8.93 -3.02 3.86
C GLU A 8 9.75 -2.40 5.00
N VAL A 9 10.04 -1.09 4.92
CA VAL A 9 10.68 -0.36 6.02
C VAL A 9 9.80 -0.33 7.27
N LEU A 10 8.47 -0.22 7.12
CA LEU A 10 7.55 -0.32 8.25
C LEU A 10 7.56 -1.72 8.90
N ILE A 11 7.73 -2.79 8.13
CA ILE A 11 7.91 -4.17 8.66
C ILE A 11 9.17 -4.23 9.52
N PHE A 12 10.29 -3.68 9.05
CA PHE A 12 11.52 -3.60 9.83
C PHE A 12 11.30 -2.87 11.17
N PHE A 13 10.61 -1.73 11.15
CA PHE A 13 10.32 -0.98 12.39
C PHE A 13 9.37 -1.73 13.33
N PHE A 14 8.37 -2.43 12.79
CA PHE A 14 7.46 -3.26 13.57
C PHE A 14 8.20 -4.39 14.31
N HIS A 15 9.07 -5.13 13.62
CA HIS A 15 9.89 -6.16 14.26
C HIS A 15 10.91 -5.59 15.25
N SER A 16 11.40 -4.36 14.98
CA SER A 16 12.24 -3.60 15.89
C SER A 16 11.51 -3.03 17.12
N LYS A 17 10.25 -3.43 17.36
CA LYS A 17 9.40 -3.03 18.49
C LYS A 17 9.16 -1.52 18.60
N LYS A 18 9.30 -0.79 17.49
CA LYS A 18 8.90 0.61 17.42
C LYS A 18 7.39 0.74 17.33
N THR A 19 6.88 1.91 17.66
CA THR A 19 5.51 2.33 17.42
C THR A 19 5.34 2.90 16.02
N ALA A 20 4.11 2.97 15.53
CA ALA A 20 3.82 3.60 14.23
C ALA A 20 4.23 5.08 14.19
N ALA A 21 4.11 5.78 15.33
CA ALA A 21 4.50 7.18 15.46
C ALA A 21 6.03 7.37 15.38
N GLU A 22 6.81 6.50 16.02
CA GLU A 22 8.28 6.49 15.90
C GLU A 22 8.71 6.16 14.46
N ALA A 23 8.10 5.14 13.85
CA ALA A 23 8.36 4.78 12.47
C ALA A 23 8.06 5.95 11.50
N HIS A 24 6.94 6.65 11.69
CA HIS A 24 6.61 7.83 10.90
C HIS A 24 7.65 8.95 11.07
N ARG A 25 8.09 9.25 12.30
CA ARG A 25 9.13 10.27 12.55
C ARG A 25 10.45 9.94 11.86
N GLU A 26 10.88 8.68 11.90
CA GLU A 26 12.09 8.22 11.21
C GLU A 26 11.95 8.30 9.68
N LEU A 27 10.79 7.87 9.14
CA LEU A 27 10.50 8.02 7.71
C LEU A 27 10.49 9.48 7.28
N GLN A 28 9.82 10.37 8.04
CA GLN A 28 9.76 11.79 7.75
C GLN A 28 11.16 12.44 7.76
N LYS A 29 12.03 12.00 8.67
CA LYS A 29 13.42 12.50 8.77
C LYS A 29 14.26 12.11 7.55
N VAL A 30 14.06 10.92 6.99
CA VAL A 30 14.86 10.40 5.86
C VAL A 30 14.28 10.80 4.51
N TYR A 31 12.95 10.72 4.36
CA TYR A 31 12.26 10.86 3.08
C TYR A 31 11.52 12.20 2.93
N GLY A 32 11.39 12.99 4.00
CA GLY A 32 10.67 14.27 3.96
C GLY A 32 9.23 14.09 3.46
N ASP A 33 8.82 14.93 2.52
CA ASP A 33 7.47 14.93 1.94
C ASP A 33 7.14 13.66 1.14
N ALA A 34 8.14 12.86 0.78
CA ALA A 34 7.91 11.57 0.16
C ALA A 34 7.49 10.49 1.16
N ALA A 35 7.61 10.73 2.48
CA ALA A 35 7.28 9.74 3.50
C ALA A 35 5.79 9.39 3.54
N LEU A 36 5.49 8.19 4.05
CA LEU A 36 4.11 7.81 4.36
C LEU A 36 3.53 8.71 5.45
N SER A 37 2.25 9.06 5.28
CA SER A 37 1.50 9.76 6.33
C SER A 37 1.43 8.93 7.60
N GLU A 38 1.32 9.58 8.75
CA GLU A 38 1.21 8.90 10.05
C GLU A 38 0.00 7.94 10.10
N THR A 39 -1.13 8.32 9.47
CA THR A 39 -2.31 7.46 9.37
C THR A 39 -2.01 6.18 8.59
N THR A 40 -1.32 6.30 7.45
CA THR A 40 -0.91 5.13 6.67
C THR A 40 0.01 4.22 7.48
N CYS A 41 0.97 4.78 8.23
CA CYS A 41 1.83 4.00 9.13
C CYS A 41 1.01 3.24 10.17
N ARG A 42 0.01 3.88 10.81
CA ARG A 42 -0.87 3.23 11.79
C ARG A 42 -1.67 2.08 11.18
N ASP A 43 -2.21 2.27 9.98
CA ASP A 43 -3.01 1.25 9.29
C ASP A 43 -2.17 0.00 8.97
N TRP A 44 -0.94 0.18 8.48
CA TRP A 44 -0.01 -0.92 8.24
C TRP A 44 0.39 -1.63 9.54
N PHE A 45 0.66 -0.87 10.60
CA PHE A 45 0.96 -1.46 11.91
C PHE A 45 -0.21 -2.27 12.47
N ARG A 46 -1.46 -1.90 12.17
CA ARG A 46 -2.62 -2.73 12.51
C ARG A 46 -2.59 -4.05 11.74
N ARG A 47 -2.37 -4.02 10.43
CA ARG A 47 -2.23 -5.24 9.60
C ARG A 47 -1.12 -6.17 10.10
N PHE A 48 0.04 -5.62 10.46
CA PHE A 48 1.15 -6.42 10.99
C PHE A 48 0.84 -7.08 12.34
N LYS A 49 0.03 -6.43 13.20
CA LYS A 49 -0.46 -7.05 14.45
C LYS A 49 -1.38 -8.23 14.17
N ASP A 50 -2.12 -8.18 13.07
CA ASP A 50 -3.00 -9.25 12.61
C ASP A 50 -2.24 -10.33 11.82
N GLY A 51 -0.91 -10.19 11.66
CA GLY A 51 -0.05 -11.14 10.96
C GLY A 51 -0.03 -10.98 9.44
N ASP A 52 -0.64 -9.91 8.89
CA ASP A 52 -0.66 -9.62 7.46
C ASP A 52 0.57 -8.78 7.07
N PHE A 53 1.57 -9.45 6.51
CA PHE A 53 2.82 -8.85 6.04
C PHE A 53 2.89 -8.69 4.51
N ASP A 54 1.77 -8.87 3.79
CA ASP A 54 1.74 -8.68 2.35
C ASP A 54 1.75 -7.18 2.01
N VAL A 55 2.89 -6.73 1.48
CA VAL A 55 3.17 -5.33 1.12
C VAL A 55 2.69 -4.96 -0.27
N ASP A 56 2.30 -5.94 -1.09
CA ASP A 56 1.85 -5.69 -2.44
C ASP A 56 0.45 -5.08 -2.44
N ASP A 57 0.18 -4.25 -3.46
CA ASP A 57 -1.16 -3.73 -3.65
C ASP A 57 -2.05 -4.89 -4.12
N ARG A 58 -3.13 -5.14 -3.38
CA ARG A 58 -4.14 -6.12 -3.83
C ARG A 58 -4.67 -5.69 -5.20
N PRO A 59 -5.04 -6.66 -6.07
CA PRO A 59 -5.67 -6.35 -7.34
C PRO A 59 -6.81 -5.37 -7.10
N ARG A 60 -6.78 -4.23 -7.80
CA ARG A 60 -7.91 -3.31 -7.77
C ARG A 60 -9.01 -4.01 -8.56
N GLU A 61 -10.06 -4.45 -7.87
CA GLU A 61 -11.32 -4.77 -8.53
C GLU A 61 -11.82 -3.48 -9.16
N GLY A 62 -11.50 -3.31 -10.45
CA GLY A 62 -12.00 -2.22 -11.24
C GLY A 62 -13.51 -2.36 -11.41
N ARG A 63 -14.16 -1.28 -11.84
CA ARG A 63 -15.53 -1.37 -12.35
C ARG A 63 -15.55 -2.44 -13.46
N PRO A 64 -16.46 -3.43 -13.42
CA PRO A 64 -16.63 -4.38 -14.51
C PRO A 64 -16.78 -3.60 -15.83
N LYS A 65 -16.01 -3.97 -16.85
CA LYS A 65 -16.21 -3.40 -18.20
C LYS A 65 -17.64 -3.77 -18.62
N THR A 66 -18.46 -2.77 -18.91
CA THR A 66 -19.88 -2.94 -19.27
C THR A 66 -20.09 -3.30 -20.74
N PHE A 67 -19.02 -3.52 -21.50
CA PHE A 67 -19.07 -3.89 -22.91
C PHE A 67 -18.27 -5.18 -23.08
N GLU A 68 -18.93 -6.20 -23.60
CA GLU A 68 -18.30 -7.46 -23.99
C GLU A 68 -17.53 -7.21 -25.28
N ASP A 69 -16.31 -7.72 -25.39
CA ASP A 69 -15.46 -7.53 -26.57
C ASP A 69 -16.17 -7.99 -27.87
N ALA A 70 -17.13 -8.91 -27.76
CA ALA A 70 -17.99 -9.36 -28.86
C ALA A 70 -18.90 -8.25 -29.44
N GLU A 71 -19.33 -7.29 -28.63
CA GLU A 71 -20.16 -6.17 -29.07
C GLU A 71 -19.34 -5.11 -29.82
N LEU A 72 -18.03 -5.03 -29.53
CA LEU A 72 -17.10 -4.15 -30.24
C LEU A 72 -16.74 -4.73 -31.62
N GLU A 73 -16.52 -6.05 -31.71
CA GLU A 73 -16.28 -6.75 -32.98
C GLU A 73 -17.50 -6.66 -33.92
N ALA A 74 -18.72 -6.72 -33.38
CA ALA A 74 -19.95 -6.60 -34.16
C ALA A 74 -20.24 -5.20 -34.73
N LEU A 75 -19.52 -4.15 -34.28
CA LEU A 75 -19.65 -2.78 -34.80
C LEU A 75 -18.62 -2.44 -35.89
N LEU A 76 -17.64 -3.32 -36.11
CA LEU A 76 -16.60 -3.17 -37.13
C LEU A 76 -16.91 -3.91 -38.44
N ASP A 77 -17.96 -4.74 -38.45
CA ASP A 77 -18.58 -5.35 -39.63
C ASP A 77 -19.70 -4.45 -40.21
#